data_AF-A0A925AWN5-F1
#
_entry.id   AF-A0A925AWN5-F1
#
_cell.length_a   1.000
_cell.length_b   1.000
_cell.length_c   1.000
_cell.angle_alpha   90.00
_cell.angle_beta   90.00
_cell.angle_gamma   90.00
#
_symmetry.space_group_name_H-M   'P 1'
#
loop_
_entity.id
_entity.type
_entity.pdbx_description
1 polymer ?
#
loop_
_entity_poly.entity_id
_entity_poly.type
_entity_poly.pdbx_seq_one_letter_code
_entity_poly.pdbx_strand_id
1 'polypeptide(L)'
;MFQRRIVRGRLLAPDRERWDGLHIFVRSAWRTDSARISSTGEFSVPLSDVTTDSADLLVRRANAKAPAYHTARIGVRMPNASVLTAIVLIPTQWTIRIGTHAGTTIRISPRAVTARGLDRSRFARFHRANENSPWKSVGWRAADFPLALAFARDSAGPQISPADSAALWRAVRLLEADLGAIYFRPAMLYEVIERDARVMVRIEPELHANGVTSVAWGPLSNLHGVELAFRSVRHLHDAGISMHELLHTLGFGHTSSWYSLMRASERRAARATPEDVAYVQMLLRLRQLEATSGVLHGLMAATAGVTEP
;
A
#
# COMPACT_ATOMS: atom_id res chain seq x y z
N MET A 1 30.75 -12.48 30.97
CA MET A 1 29.48 -11.90 31.48
C MET A 1 28.53 -11.79 30.30
N PHE A 2 27.51 -12.64 30.20
CA PHE A 2 26.57 -12.61 29.07
C PHE A 2 25.54 -11.50 29.29
N GLN A 3 25.50 -10.50 28.42
CA GLN A 3 24.52 -9.42 28.51
C GLN A 3 23.17 -9.95 28.02
N ARG A 4 22.18 -10.00 28.92
CA ARG A 4 20.83 -10.46 28.59
C ARG A 4 20.16 -9.46 27.65
N ARG A 5 20.00 -9.84 26.38
CA ARG A 5 19.34 -9.00 25.36
C ARG A 5 17.84 -9.23 25.41
N ILE A 6 17.06 -8.21 25.11
CA ILE A 6 15.59 -8.30 25.08
C ILE A 6 15.11 -7.71 23.76
N VAL A 7 14.28 -8.47 23.04
CA VAL A 7 13.53 -7.96 21.89
C VAL A 7 12.18 -7.48 22.40
N ARG A 8 11.83 -6.23 22.15
CA ARG A 8 10.54 -5.65 22.53
C ARG A 8 9.86 -5.06 21.32
N GLY A 9 8.55 -4.88 21.41
CA GLY A 9 7.79 -4.17 20.40
C GLY A 9 6.29 -4.30 20.61
N ARG A 10 5.53 -3.83 19.62
CA ARG A 10 4.07 -3.94 19.58
C ARG A 10 3.57 -4.36 18.21
N LEU A 11 2.43 -5.02 18.20
CA LEU A 11 1.70 -5.39 17.00
C LEU A 11 0.64 -4.34 16.68
N LEU A 12 0.42 -4.13 15.40
CA LEU A 12 -0.62 -3.29 14.83
C LEU A 12 -1.31 -4.08 13.72
N ALA A 13 -2.55 -3.74 13.41
CA ALA A 13 -3.29 -4.35 12.31
C ALA A 13 -4.26 -3.35 11.70
N PRO A 14 -4.45 -3.36 10.36
CA PRO A 14 -5.32 -2.42 9.67
C PRO A 14 -6.81 -2.59 10.01
N ASP A 15 -7.23 -3.80 10.31
CA ASP A 15 -8.59 -4.21 10.69
C ASP A 15 -8.91 -4.03 12.19
N ARG A 16 -7.88 -3.93 13.05
CA ARG A 16 -7.92 -3.77 14.51
C ARG A 16 -8.50 -5.00 15.25
N GLU A 17 -8.33 -6.21 14.74
CA GLU A 17 -8.78 -7.41 15.46
C GLU A 17 -7.92 -7.77 16.68
N ARG A 18 -8.45 -8.66 17.54
CA ARG A 18 -7.80 -9.11 18.78
C ARG A 18 -6.53 -9.92 18.53
N TRP A 19 -5.60 -9.87 19.49
CA TRP A 19 -4.30 -10.56 19.44
C TRP A 19 -4.32 -12.00 19.97
N ASP A 20 -5.51 -12.52 20.30
CA ASP A 20 -5.68 -13.78 21.01
C ASP A 20 -4.99 -14.95 20.29
N GLY A 21 -4.12 -15.66 21.01
CA GLY A 21 -3.39 -16.82 20.50
C GLY A 21 -2.21 -16.51 19.58
N LEU A 22 -1.86 -15.23 19.37
CA LEU A 22 -0.62 -14.85 18.71
C LEU A 22 0.59 -14.99 19.63
N HIS A 23 1.68 -15.44 19.03
CA HIS A 23 2.98 -15.55 19.66
C HIS A 23 4.02 -14.87 18.77
N ILE A 24 5.03 -14.31 19.42
CA ILE A 24 6.29 -13.98 18.75
C ILE A 24 7.31 -15.07 19.06
N PHE A 25 7.99 -15.52 18.02
CA PHE A 25 9.11 -16.44 18.09
C PHE A 25 10.36 -15.71 17.61
N VAL A 26 11.45 -15.85 18.35
CA VAL A 26 12.77 -15.34 17.98
C VAL A 26 13.65 -16.53 17.70
N ARG A 27 14.05 -16.70 16.43
CA ARG A 27 14.85 -17.80 15.96
C ARG A 27 16.27 -17.31 15.65
N SER A 28 17.25 -17.87 16.34
CA SER A 28 18.67 -17.77 15.99
C SER A 28 19.14 -19.07 15.35
N ALA A 29 20.42 -19.15 14.97
CA ALA A 29 21.01 -20.38 14.43
C ALA A 29 20.90 -21.58 15.38
N TRP A 30 20.84 -21.34 16.69
CA TRP A 30 21.01 -22.37 17.71
C TRP A 30 19.77 -22.56 18.61
N ARG A 31 18.82 -21.62 18.56
CA ARG A 31 17.72 -21.57 19.53
C ARG A 31 16.48 -20.89 18.96
N THR A 32 15.32 -21.28 19.49
CA THR A 32 14.07 -20.54 19.32
C THR A 32 13.54 -20.17 20.71
N ASP A 33 13.40 -18.88 20.97
CA ASP A 33 12.68 -18.35 22.13
C ASP A 33 11.30 -17.85 21.69
N SER A 34 10.36 -17.72 22.62
CA SER A 34 9.04 -17.17 22.29
C SER A 34 8.38 -16.47 23.46
N ALA A 35 7.44 -15.58 23.16
CA ALA A 35 6.56 -14.97 24.13
C ALA A 35 5.14 -14.85 23.56
N ARG A 36 4.16 -14.87 24.47
CA ARG A 36 2.77 -14.49 24.13
C ARG A 36 2.71 -12.98 23.87
N ILE A 37 1.86 -12.60 22.94
CA ILE A 37 1.49 -11.19 22.75
C ILE A 37 0.45 -10.81 23.81
N SER A 38 0.59 -9.63 24.43
CA SER A 38 -0.38 -9.11 25.38
C SER A 38 -1.71 -8.73 24.68
N SER A 39 -2.76 -8.47 25.46
CA SER A 39 -4.02 -7.92 24.95
C SER A 39 -3.88 -6.52 24.34
N THR A 40 -2.82 -5.78 24.67
CA THR A 40 -2.47 -4.48 24.08
C THR A 40 -1.65 -4.61 22.80
N GLY A 41 -1.24 -5.82 22.42
CA GLY A 41 -0.41 -6.09 21.25
C GLY A 41 1.09 -6.02 21.55
N GLU A 42 1.48 -5.80 22.80
CA GLU A 42 2.89 -5.67 23.21
C GLU A 42 3.54 -7.04 23.42
N PHE A 43 4.85 -7.10 23.22
CA PHE A 43 5.64 -8.30 23.48
C PHE A 43 7.04 -7.96 23.99
N SER A 44 7.61 -8.91 24.71
CA SER A 44 8.98 -8.84 25.21
C SER A 44 9.55 -10.27 25.26
N VAL A 45 10.58 -10.53 24.48
CA VAL A 45 11.26 -11.84 24.45
C VAL A 45 12.67 -11.67 25.02
N PRO A 46 12.95 -12.25 26.20
CA PRO A 46 14.30 -12.31 26.71
C PRO A 46 15.10 -13.32 25.87
N LEU A 47 16.24 -12.87 25.36
CA LEU A 47 17.14 -13.70 24.59
C LEU A 47 18.32 -14.11 25.49
N SER A 48 18.44 -15.41 25.70
CA SER A 48 19.54 -15.98 26.46
C SER A 48 20.63 -16.42 25.48
N ASP A 49 21.88 -16.07 25.74
CA ASP A 49 23.07 -16.58 25.04
C ASP A 49 23.06 -16.39 23.52
N VAL A 50 22.67 -15.21 23.03
CA VAL A 50 22.79 -14.93 21.59
C VAL A 50 24.19 -14.45 21.25
N THR A 51 24.99 -15.40 20.77
CA THR A 51 26.32 -15.16 20.18
C THR A 51 26.25 -14.68 18.73
N THR A 52 25.06 -14.68 18.10
CA THR A 52 24.87 -14.28 16.71
C THR A 52 24.52 -12.79 16.57
N ASP A 53 25.00 -12.17 15.49
CA ASP A 53 24.71 -10.76 15.20
C ASP A 53 23.30 -10.55 14.61
N SER A 54 22.58 -11.63 14.31
CA SER A 54 21.22 -11.58 13.76
C SER A 54 20.31 -12.69 14.30
N ALA A 55 19.01 -12.43 14.22
CA ALA A 55 17.93 -13.37 14.51
C ALA A 55 16.72 -13.09 13.59
N ASP A 56 15.90 -14.11 13.35
CA ASP A 56 14.61 -13.98 12.69
C ASP A 56 13.49 -13.86 13.73
N LEU A 57 12.66 -12.83 13.61
CA LEU A 57 11.38 -12.76 14.32
C LEU A 57 10.29 -13.34 13.45
N LEU A 58 9.49 -14.23 14.02
CA LEU A 58 8.30 -14.79 13.41
C LEU A 58 7.10 -14.45 14.30
N VAL A 59 6.10 -13.77 13.73
CA VAL A 59 4.82 -13.54 14.40
C VAL A 59 3.78 -14.43 13.77
N ARG A 60 3.21 -15.37 14.55
CA ARG A 60 2.19 -16.32 14.08
C ARG A 60 1.34 -16.84 15.25
N ARG A 61 0.21 -17.48 14.95
CA ARG A 61 -0.55 -18.24 15.96
C ARG A 61 0.18 -19.53 16.33
N ALA A 62 0.13 -19.90 17.61
CA ALA A 62 0.73 -21.14 18.10
C ALA A 62 0.02 -22.39 17.55
N ASN A 63 -1.31 -22.38 17.47
CA ASN A 63 -2.14 -23.46 16.92
C ASN A 63 -2.94 -22.93 15.71
N ALA A 64 -2.61 -23.38 14.51
CA ALA A 64 -3.15 -22.82 13.26
C ALA A 64 -4.17 -23.77 12.60
N LYS A 65 -5.47 -23.56 12.86
CA LYS A 65 -6.55 -24.11 12.00
C LYS A 65 -7.15 -23.08 11.05
N ALA A 66 -7.02 -21.78 11.34
CA ALA A 66 -7.25 -20.68 10.40
C ALA A 66 -6.62 -19.40 10.97
N PRO A 67 -5.46 -18.94 10.48
CA PRO A 67 -4.85 -17.75 11.03
C PRO A 67 -5.61 -16.50 10.56
N ALA A 68 -5.96 -15.61 11.50
CA ALA A 68 -6.54 -14.29 11.18
C ALA A 68 -5.54 -13.38 10.44
N TYR A 69 -4.24 -13.61 10.65
CA TYR A 69 -3.16 -12.84 10.05
C TYR A 69 -2.14 -13.74 9.35
N HIS A 70 -1.55 -13.25 8.27
CA HIS A 70 -0.38 -13.87 7.66
C HIS A 70 0.79 -13.90 8.64
N THR A 71 1.59 -14.96 8.56
CA THR A 71 2.85 -15.02 9.33
C THR A 71 3.75 -13.88 8.88
N ALA A 72 4.26 -13.09 9.81
CA ALA A 72 5.26 -12.07 9.52
C ALA A 72 6.65 -12.60 9.87
N ARG A 73 7.61 -12.51 8.93
CA ARG A 73 9.02 -12.83 9.14
C ARG A 73 9.88 -11.57 8.99
N ILE A 74 10.71 -11.30 9.99
CA ILE A 74 11.55 -10.10 10.08
C ILE A 74 12.96 -10.50 10.47
N GLY A 75 13.96 -10.12 9.66
CA GLY A 75 15.36 -10.23 10.05
C GLY A 75 15.74 -9.06 10.96
N VAL A 76 16.35 -9.35 12.11
CA VAL A 76 16.78 -8.37 13.11
C VAL A 76 18.27 -8.48 13.34
N ARG A 77 18.96 -7.34 13.31
CA ARG A 77 20.35 -7.23 13.78
C ARG A 77 20.35 -6.94 15.28
N MET A 78 21.12 -7.71 16.01
CA MET A 78 21.07 -7.78 17.47
C MET A 78 21.56 -6.54 18.25
N PRO A 79 22.47 -5.67 17.75
CA PRO A 79 22.68 -4.37 18.41
C PRO A 79 21.46 -3.44 18.34
N ASN A 80 20.51 -3.68 17.43
CA ASN A 80 19.31 -2.86 17.23
C ASN A 80 18.02 -3.54 17.75
N ALA A 81 18.13 -4.73 18.35
CA ALA A 81 16.99 -5.55 18.77
C ALA A 81 16.10 -4.87 19.83
N SER A 82 16.67 -3.94 20.61
CA SER A 82 15.98 -3.15 21.63
C SER A 82 15.14 -1.98 21.06
N VAL A 83 15.26 -1.67 19.75
CA VAL A 83 14.64 -0.50 19.10
C VAL A 83 13.36 -0.83 18.31
N LEU A 84 12.93 -2.10 18.31
CA LEU A 84 11.74 -2.52 17.56
C LEU A 84 10.46 -1.86 18.10
N THR A 85 9.85 -1.00 17.26
CA THR A 85 8.82 -0.07 17.73
C THR A 85 7.40 -0.42 17.27
N ALA A 86 7.21 -1.05 16.10
CA ALA A 86 5.92 -1.60 15.67
C ALA A 86 6.03 -2.58 14.49
N ILE A 87 5.26 -3.67 14.55
CA ILE A 87 5.05 -4.65 13.47
C ILE A 87 3.58 -4.59 13.05
N VAL A 88 3.30 -4.33 11.77
CA VAL A 88 1.94 -4.41 11.23
C VAL A 88 1.69 -5.81 10.68
N LEU A 89 0.68 -6.49 11.22
CA LEU A 89 0.18 -7.75 10.70
C LEU A 89 -0.78 -7.51 9.53
N ILE A 90 -0.68 -8.37 8.53
CA ILE A 90 -1.55 -8.35 7.35
C ILE A 90 -2.63 -9.40 7.55
N PRO A 91 -3.92 -9.03 7.50
CA PRO A 91 -4.99 -9.99 7.71
C PRO A 91 -5.06 -10.98 6.55
N THR A 92 -5.58 -12.18 6.79
CA THR A 92 -5.78 -13.19 5.73
C THR A 92 -7.02 -12.89 4.89
N GLN A 93 -7.92 -12.07 5.40
CA GLN A 93 -9.14 -11.63 4.74
C GLN A 93 -9.40 -10.15 5.00
N TRP A 94 -10.08 -9.48 4.09
CA TRP A 94 -10.49 -8.08 4.25
C TRP A 94 -11.95 -7.95 3.87
N THR A 95 -12.75 -7.44 4.80
CA THR A 95 -14.16 -7.07 4.53
C THR A 95 -14.22 -5.62 4.13
N ILE A 96 -14.67 -5.38 2.90
CA ILE A 96 -14.91 -4.03 2.37
C ILE A 96 -16.04 -3.40 3.19
N ARG A 97 -15.76 -2.29 3.87
CA ARG A 97 -16.71 -1.70 4.83
C ARG A 97 -17.66 -0.68 4.18
N ILE A 98 -17.21 -0.04 3.12
CA ILE A 98 -17.84 1.11 2.48
C ILE A 98 -17.62 1.08 0.97
N GLY A 99 -18.47 1.79 0.22
CA GLY A 99 -18.44 1.87 -1.24
C GLY A 99 -19.32 0.82 -1.93
N THR A 100 -19.27 0.76 -3.26
CA THR A 100 -20.08 -0.13 -4.11
C THR A 100 -20.02 -1.60 -3.69
N HIS A 101 -18.87 -2.05 -3.18
CA HIS A 101 -18.63 -3.46 -2.85
C HIS A 101 -18.72 -3.78 -1.35
N ALA A 102 -19.33 -2.89 -0.55
CA ALA A 102 -19.45 -3.05 0.90
C ALA A 102 -20.11 -4.38 1.30
N GLY A 103 -19.60 -5.00 2.36
CA GLY A 103 -20.02 -6.32 2.85
C GLY A 103 -19.29 -7.50 2.19
N THR A 104 -18.55 -7.28 1.10
CA THR A 104 -17.78 -8.34 0.44
C THR A 104 -16.49 -8.63 1.21
N THR A 105 -16.20 -9.90 1.47
CA THR A 105 -14.95 -10.36 2.08
C THR A 105 -14.03 -10.97 1.04
N ILE A 106 -12.82 -10.43 0.93
CA ILE A 106 -11.81 -10.85 -0.03
C ILE A 106 -10.64 -11.50 0.70
N ARG A 107 -10.11 -12.61 0.16
CA ARG A 107 -8.87 -13.21 0.65
C ARG A 107 -7.69 -12.34 0.27
N ILE A 108 -6.85 -12.01 1.25
CA ILE A 108 -5.67 -11.20 1.06
C ILE A 108 -4.46 -12.09 0.90
N SER A 109 -3.62 -11.80 -0.10
CA SER A 109 -2.35 -12.48 -0.34
C SER A 109 -1.21 -11.46 -0.43
N PRO A 110 -0.29 -11.43 0.55
CA PRO A 110 0.90 -10.61 0.52
C PRO A 110 1.75 -10.83 -0.74
N ARG A 111 1.84 -12.08 -1.21
CA ARG A 111 2.54 -12.41 -2.45
C ARG A 111 1.83 -11.81 -3.67
N ALA A 112 0.50 -11.94 -3.77
CA ALA A 112 -0.25 -11.44 -4.91
C ALA A 112 -0.09 -9.92 -5.08
N VAL A 113 -0.15 -9.16 -3.98
CA VAL A 113 -0.08 -7.69 -4.01
C VAL A 113 1.35 -7.15 -4.22
N THR A 114 2.36 -7.97 -3.91
CA THR A 114 3.78 -7.63 -4.09
C THR A 114 4.42 -8.26 -5.33
N ALA A 115 3.67 -9.12 -6.04
CA ALA A 115 4.10 -9.75 -7.29
C ALA A 115 4.32 -8.69 -8.37
N ARG A 116 5.31 -8.95 -9.25
CA ARG A 116 5.54 -8.11 -10.41
C ARG A 116 4.54 -8.46 -11.52
N GLY A 117 3.88 -7.44 -12.06
CA GLY A 117 3.10 -7.54 -13.29
C GLY A 117 3.98 -7.71 -14.54
N LEU A 118 3.34 -7.80 -15.70
CA LEU A 118 4.00 -7.98 -17.00
C LEU A 118 4.99 -6.85 -17.32
N ASP A 119 4.66 -5.63 -16.91
CA ASP A 119 5.48 -4.43 -17.04
C ASP A 119 6.52 -4.29 -15.92
N ARG A 120 6.69 -5.32 -15.09
CA ARG A 120 7.55 -5.37 -13.90
C ARG A 120 7.12 -4.45 -12.74
N SER A 121 6.01 -3.72 -12.87
CA SER A 121 5.44 -2.94 -11.78
C SER A 121 4.78 -3.84 -10.74
N ARG A 122 4.46 -3.30 -9.56
CA ARG A 122 3.75 -4.03 -8.49
C ARG A 122 2.52 -3.23 -8.12
N PHE A 123 1.45 -3.91 -7.73
CA PHE A 123 0.23 -3.24 -7.28
C PHE A 123 0.53 -2.34 -6.07
N ALA A 124 1.15 -2.90 -5.03
CA ALA A 124 1.72 -2.12 -3.94
C ALA A 124 3.17 -1.76 -4.24
N ARG A 125 3.48 -0.47 -4.17
CA ARG A 125 4.84 0.07 -4.32
C ARG A 125 5.51 0.19 -2.95
N PHE A 126 6.79 -0.13 -2.89
CA PHE A 126 7.59 -0.04 -1.67
C PHE A 126 8.90 0.66 -1.94
N HIS A 127 9.36 1.40 -0.94
CA HIS A 127 10.64 2.07 -0.96
C HIS A 127 11.33 1.92 0.40
N ARG A 128 12.66 1.89 0.38
CA ARG A 128 13.51 1.95 1.58
C ARG A 128 14.60 2.97 1.30
N ALA A 129 14.89 3.84 2.27
CA ALA A 129 15.87 4.91 2.10
C ALA A 129 17.30 4.37 1.88
N ASN A 130 17.62 3.23 2.49
CA ASN A 130 18.85 2.49 2.29
C ASN A 130 18.64 1.00 2.62
N GLU A 131 19.67 0.18 2.44
CA GLU A 131 19.62 -1.26 2.69
C GLU A 131 19.25 -1.65 4.12
N ASN A 132 19.58 -0.80 5.09
CA ASN A 132 19.34 -1.02 6.52
C ASN A 132 17.98 -0.45 6.97
N SER A 133 17.28 0.28 6.10
CA SER A 133 15.98 0.85 6.38
C SER A 133 14.87 -0.16 6.11
N PRO A 134 13.80 -0.14 6.92
CA PRO A 134 12.61 -0.93 6.63
C PRO A 134 11.99 -0.52 5.30
N TRP A 135 11.38 -1.50 4.62
CA TRP A 135 10.50 -1.22 3.49
C TRP A 135 9.25 -0.51 3.98
N LYS A 136 8.93 0.63 3.36
CA LYS A 136 7.70 1.39 3.61
C LYS A 136 6.84 1.39 2.36
N SER A 137 5.53 1.39 2.56
CA SER A 137 4.57 1.52 1.45
C SER A 137 4.69 2.92 0.85
N VAL A 138 4.74 3.03 -0.47
CA VAL A 138 4.70 4.33 -1.15
C VAL A 138 3.24 4.78 -1.26
N GLY A 139 2.95 6.02 -0.88
CA GLY A 139 1.59 6.56 -0.93
C GLY A 139 1.49 7.98 -0.40
N TRP A 140 0.30 8.56 -0.51
CA TRP A 140 -0.03 9.87 0.06
C TRP A 140 -0.11 9.85 1.59
N ARG A 141 0.11 11.01 2.23
CA ARG A 141 -0.18 11.15 3.65
C ARG A 141 -1.68 11.32 3.83
N ALA A 142 -2.20 10.93 4.99
CA ALA A 142 -3.62 11.12 5.31
C ALA A 142 -4.05 12.59 5.22
N ALA A 143 -3.17 13.50 5.61
CA ALA A 143 -3.40 14.95 5.57
C ALA A 143 -3.38 15.55 4.16
N ASP A 144 -2.92 14.81 3.14
CA ASP A 144 -2.91 15.31 1.75
C ASP A 144 -4.28 15.13 1.08
N PHE A 145 -5.16 14.31 1.64
CA PHE A 145 -6.49 14.07 1.09
C PHE A 145 -7.52 15.13 1.52
N PRO A 146 -8.45 15.52 0.63
CA PRO A 146 -8.53 15.15 -0.78
C PRO A 146 -7.48 15.88 -1.65
N LEU A 147 -6.91 15.15 -2.61
CA LEU A 147 -5.87 15.64 -3.52
C LEU A 147 -6.44 16.71 -4.46
N ALA A 148 -5.68 17.79 -4.62
CA ALA A 148 -5.99 18.84 -5.59
C ALA A 148 -5.77 18.33 -7.02
N LEU A 149 -6.83 18.26 -7.82
CA LEU A 149 -6.79 17.87 -9.22
C LEU A 149 -7.11 19.07 -10.10
N ALA A 150 -6.18 19.43 -10.98
CA ALA A 150 -6.33 20.53 -11.93
C ALA A 150 -6.03 20.09 -13.37
N PHE A 151 -6.62 20.79 -14.33
CA PHE A 151 -6.38 20.58 -15.75
C PHE A 151 -5.39 21.63 -16.27
N ALA A 152 -4.36 21.18 -16.99
CA ALA A 152 -3.43 22.07 -17.68
C ALA A 152 -4.09 22.63 -18.94
N ARG A 153 -4.95 23.66 -18.77
CA ARG A 153 -5.70 24.29 -19.87
C ARG A 153 -4.90 25.32 -20.66
N ASP A 154 -3.86 25.90 -20.03
CA ASP A 154 -3.09 27.03 -20.56
C ASP A 154 -1.72 26.62 -21.10
N SER A 155 -1.44 25.32 -21.21
CA SER A 155 -0.22 24.81 -21.85
C SER A 155 -0.39 24.78 -23.38
N ALA A 156 0.70 24.85 -24.14
CA ALA A 156 0.74 24.91 -25.61
C ALA A 156 0.21 23.64 -26.34
N GLY A 157 -0.56 22.78 -25.66
CA GLY A 157 -1.11 21.54 -26.18
C GLY A 157 -2.63 21.61 -26.46
N PRO A 158 -3.25 20.47 -26.82
CA PRO A 158 -4.69 20.41 -27.08
C PRO A 158 -5.50 20.86 -25.86
N GLN A 159 -6.38 21.84 -26.07
CA GLN A 159 -7.13 22.46 -24.99
C GLN A 159 -8.19 21.49 -24.43
N ILE A 160 -8.17 21.28 -23.11
CA ILE A 160 -9.22 20.55 -22.39
C ILE A 160 -10.42 21.48 -22.25
N SER A 161 -11.58 21.10 -22.78
CA SER A 161 -12.82 21.87 -22.69
C SER A 161 -13.53 21.66 -21.34
N PRO A 162 -14.57 22.44 -21.00
CA PRO A 162 -15.41 22.15 -19.84
C PRO A 162 -16.08 20.77 -19.89
N ALA A 163 -16.49 20.32 -21.08
CA ALA A 163 -17.12 19.01 -21.27
C ALA A 163 -16.15 17.84 -21.02
N ASP A 164 -14.89 18.00 -21.44
CA ASP A 164 -13.83 17.02 -21.17
C ASP A 164 -13.56 16.91 -19.67
N SER A 165 -13.45 18.05 -18.99
CA SER A 165 -13.32 18.10 -17.54
C SER A 165 -14.48 17.38 -16.84
N ALA A 166 -15.73 17.64 -17.28
CA ALA A 166 -16.90 16.96 -16.74
C ALA A 166 -16.85 15.43 -16.97
N ALA A 167 -16.30 14.95 -18.09
CA ALA A 167 -16.11 13.52 -18.34
C ALA A 167 -15.14 12.88 -17.35
N LEU A 168 -13.97 13.50 -17.10
CA LEU A 168 -13.05 12.98 -16.09
C LEU A 168 -13.68 13.01 -14.70
N TRP A 169 -14.39 14.08 -14.34
CA TRP A 169 -15.06 14.15 -13.03
C TRP A 169 -16.13 13.07 -12.85
N ARG A 170 -16.80 12.61 -13.92
CA ARG A 170 -17.67 11.43 -13.82
C ARG A 170 -16.88 10.18 -13.46
N ALA A 171 -15.73 9.94 -14.10
CA ALA A 171 -14.85 8.81 -13.76
C ALA A 171 -14.33 8.90 -12.32
N VAL A 172 -13.96 10.10 -11.85
CA VAL A 172 -13.59 10.36 -10.44
C VAL A 172 -14.72 9.93 -9.50
N ARG A 173 -15.96 10.37 -9.74
CA ARG A 173 -17.09 10.02 -8.87
C ARG A 173 -17.41 8.54 -8.88
N LEU A 174 -17.27 7.86 -10.02
CA LEU A 174 -17.42 6.41 -10.10
C LEU A 174 -16.37 5.67 -9.27
N LEU A 175 -15.09 6.09 -9.37
CA LEU A 175 -14.01 5.50 -8.59
C LEU A 175 -14.20 5.76 -7.08
N GLU A 176 -14.52 6.98 -6.69
CA GLU A 176 -14.78 7.35 -5.29
C GLU A 176 -15.99 6.61 -4.70
N ALA A 177 -17.04 6.37 -5.50
CA ALA A 177 -18.17 5.54 -5.10
C ALA A 177 -17.76 4.07 -4.91
N ASP A 178 -16.94 3.52 -5.82
CA ASP A 178 -16.43 2.15 -5.70
C ASP A 178 -15.54 1.97 -4.47
N LEU A 179 -14.65 2.94 -4.20
CA LEU A 179 -13.75 2.92 -3.05
C LEU A 179 -14.40 3.33 -1.73
N GLY A 180 -15.53 4.06 -1.79
CA GLY A 180 -16.28 4.55 -0.64
C GLY A 180 -15.67 5.76 0.07
N ALA A 181 -14.84 6.56 -0.60
CA ALA A 181 -14.24 7.76 -0.02
C ALA A 181 -13.96 8.83 -1.07
N ILE A 182 -13.88 10.09 -0.61
CA ILE A 182 -13.51 11.24 -1.44
C ILE A 182 -11.98 11.36 -1.44
N TYR A 183 -11.37 11.25 -2.62
CA TYR A 183 -9.93 11.32 -2.82
C TYR A 183 -9.49 12.54 -3.58
N PHE A 184 -10.38 13.16 -4.37
CA PHE A 184 -10.03 14.27 -5.23
C PHE A 184 -10.97 15.45 -5.03
N ARG A 185 -10.39 16.65 -5.09
CA ARG A 185 -11.13 17.92 -5.14
C ARG A 185 -10.69 18.73 -6.36
N PRO A 186 -11.59 19.53 -6.95
CA PRO A 186 -11.20 20.45 -7.99
C PRO A 186 -10.20 21.48 -7.46
N ALA A 187 -9.29 21.87 -8.33
CA ALA A 187 -8.34 22.94 -8.12
C ALA A 187 -8.06 23.65 -9.46
N MET A 188 -7.65 24.90 -9.36
CA MET A 188 -7.13 25.66 -10.49
C MET A 188 -5.66 25.31 -10.72
N LEU A 189 -5.16 25.54 -11.94
CA LEU A 189 -3.78 25.20 -12.30
C LEU A 189 -2.75 25.93 -11.41
N TYR A 190 -2.97 27.22 -11.13
CA TYR A 190 -2.08 28.00 -10.26
C TYR A 190 -2.04 27.46 -8.82
N GLU A 191 -3.14 26.87 -8.32
CA GLU A 191 -3.16 26.27 -6.98
C GLU A 191 -2.32 25.00 -6.89
N VAL A 192 -2.15 24.28 -8.01
CA VAL A 192 -1.39 23.04 -8.01
C VAL A 192 0.08 23.25 -8.33
N ILE A 193 0.46 24.18 -9.21
CA ILE A 193 1.88 24.37 -9.61
C ILE A 193 2.80 24.56 -8.39
N GLU A 194 2.32 25.24 -7.35
CA GLU A 194 3.09 25.54 -6.14
C GLU A 194 2.96 24.49 -5.02
N ARG A 195 2.13 23.44 -5.18
CA ARG A 195 1.84 22.47 -4.10
C ARG A 195 2.49 21.11 -4.31
N ASP A 196 3.13 20.55 -3.29
CA ASP A 196 3.67 19.19 -3.38
C ASP A 196 2.59 18.11 -3.59
N ALA A 197 1.42 18.25 -2.94
CA ALA A 197 0.31 17.32 -3.05
C ALA A 197 -0.69 17.74 -4.13
N ARG A 198 -0.47 17.24 -5.35
CA ARG A 198 -1.23 17.61 -6.54
C ARG A 198 -1.36 16.49 -7.57
N VAL A 199 -2.40 16.61 -8.39
CA VAL A 199 -2.59 15.86 -9.63
C VAL A 199 -2.84 16.86 -10.76
N MET A 200 -1.99 16.85 -11.78
CA MET A 200 -2.15 17.67 -12.97
C MET A 200 -2.59 16.80 -14.16
N VAL A 201 -3.64 17.21 -14.85
CA VAL A 201 -4.21 16.49 -16.00
C VAL A 201 -3.85 17.20 -17.31
N ARG A 202 -3.30 16.47 -18.29
CA ARG A 202 -2.94 17.00 -19.61
C ARG A 202 -3.29 16.05 -20.76
N ILE A 203 -3.39 16.60 -21.97
CA ILE A 203 -3.45 15.84 -23.22
C ILE A 203 -2.07 15.87 -23.87
N GLU A 204 -1.55 14.70 -24.24
CA GLU A 204 -0.23 14.53 -24.83
C GLU A 204 -0.31 13.57 -26.02
N PRO A 205 -0.51 14.09 -27.25
CA PRO A 205 -0.75 13.28 -28.46
C PRO A 205 0.34 12.25 -28.78
N GLU A 206 1.58 12.54 -28.38
CA GLU A 206 2.75 11.69 -28.64
C GLU A 206 2.87 10.48 -27.69
N LEU A 207 1.94 10.30 -26.74
CA LEU A 207 1.99 9.16 -25.82
C LEU A 207 1.85 7.82 -26.54
N HIS A 208 2.78 6.90 -26.27
CA HIS A 208 2.69 5.51 -26.75
C HIS A 208 1.59 4.67 -26.09
N ALA A 209 1.04 5.11 -24.96
CA ALA A 209 -0.13 4.51 -24.30
C ALA A 209 -1.36 5.43 -24.38
N ASN A 210 -2.55 4.89 -24.09
CA ASN A 210 -3.79 5.68 -24.10
C ASN A 210 -3.87 6.68 -22.94
N GLY A 211 -3.29 6.30 -21.81
CA GLY A 211 -3.08 7.11 -20.62
C GLY A 211 -1.75 6.73 -19.98
N VAL A 212 -1.14 7.67 -19.28
CA VAL A 212 0.06 7.47 -18.47
C VAL A 212 -0.06 8.31 -17.21
N THR A 213 0.28 7.70 -16.08
CA THR A 213 0.41 8.40 -14.81
C THR A 213 1.86 8.38 -14.35
N SER A 214 2.46 9.56 -14.25
CA SER A 214 3.79 9.75 -13.68
C SER A 214 3.66 10.13 -12.21
N VAL A 215 4.30 9.35 -11.34
CA VAL A 215 4.32 9.58 -9.89
C VAL A 215 5.76 9.69 -9.42
N ALA A 216 6.04 10.67 -8.55
CA ALA A 216 7.30 10.80 -7.85
C ALA A 216 7.08 10.54 -6.34
N TRP A 217 8.12 10.09 -5.65
CA TRP A 217 8.10 9.98 -4.20
C TRP A 217 9.43 10.34 -3.59
N GLY A 218 9.38 10.94 -2.40
CA GLY A 218 10.56 11.37 -1.66
C GLY A 218 11.17 10.25 -0.80
N PRO A 219 12.25 10.55 -0.05
CA PRO A 219 12.93 9.60 0.83
C PRO A 219 12.02 8.93 1.87
N LEU A 220 10.96 9.62 2.29
CA LEU A 220 9.96 9.12 3.25
C LEU A 220 8.85 8.27 2.61
N SER A 221 8.99 7.93 1.32
CA SER A 221 7.99 7.17 0.54
C SER A 221 6.64 7.91 0.40
N ASN A 222 6.65 9.23 0.60
CA ASN A 222 5.48 10.07 0.35
C ASN A 222 5.43 10.42 -1.13
N LEU A 223 4.28 10.19 -1.75
CA LEU A 223 4.00 10.70 -3.07
C LEU A 223 3.98 12.24 -3.04
N HIS A 224 4.45 12.82 -4.14
CA HIS A 224 4.34 14.25 -4.43
C HIS A 224 4.31 14.43 -5.95
N GLY A 225 3.68 15.49 -6.43
CA GLY A 225 3.68 15.89 -7.83
C GLY A 225 3.28 14.77 -8.79
N VAL A 226 1.99 14.54 -8.99
CA VAL A 226 1.51 13.52 -9.93
C VAL A 226 1.04 14.17 -11.22
N GLU A 227 1.46 13.61 -12.35
CA GLU A 227 0.95 13.97 -13.66
C GLU A 227 0.14 12.84 -14.26
N LEU A 228 -1.03 13.20 -14.76
CA LEU A 228 -1.99 12.36 -15.43
C LEU A 228 -2.08 12.82 -16.88
N ALA A 229 -1.56 12.04 -17.82
CA ALA A 229 -1.55 12.41 -19.23
C ALA A 229 -2.39 11.41 -20.04
N PHE A 230 -3.20 11.92 -20.96
CA PHE A 230 -3.97 11.10 -21.90
C PHE A 230 -3.54 11.40 -23.33
N ARG A 231 -3.50 10.38 -24.20
CA ARG A 231 -3.14 10.61 -25.61
C ARG A 231 -4.10 11.56 -26.31
N SER A 232 -5.39 11.45 -25.99
CA SER A 232 -6.41 12.30 -26.59
C SER A 232 -7.61 12.45 -25.67
N VAL A 233 -8.45 13.45 -25.95
CA VAL A 233 -9.72 13.65 -25.23
C VAL A 233 -10.62 12.42 -25.28
N ARG A 234 -10.60 11.65 -26.38
CA ARG A 234 -11.35 10.39 -26.48
C ARG A 234 -10.96 9.40 -25.38
N HIS A 235 -9.67 9.28 -25.07
CA HIS A 235 -9.20 8.37 -24.02
C HIS A 235 -9.51 8.90 -22.61
N LEU A 236 -9.50 10.22 -22.42
CA LEU A 236 -9.96 10.86 -21.19
C LEU A 236 -11.46 10.59 -20.93
N HIS A 237 -12.27 10.54 -21.99
CA HIS A 237 -13.71 10.24 -21.88
C HIS A 237 -14.01 8.76 -21.60
N ASP A 238 -13.05 7.87 -21.84
CA ASP A 238 -13.18 6.47 -21.47
C ASP A 238 -13.05 6.33 -19.95
N ALA A 239 -14.17 5.99 -19.29
CA ALA A 239 -14.20 5.86 -17.84
C ALA A 239 -13.24 4.79 -17.31
N GLY A 240 -13.05 3.69 -18.05
CA GLY A 240 -12.15 2.61 -17.62
C GLY A 240 -10.69 3.05 -17.68
N ILE A 241 -10.27 3.75 -18.73
CA ILE A 241 -8.94 4.37 -18.81
C ILE A 241 -8.77 5.39 -17.69
N SER A 242 -9.70 6.34 -17.56
CA SER A 242 -9.61 7.40 -16.55
C SER A 242 -9.56 6.86 -15.12
N MET A 243 -10.38 5.87 -14.76
CA MET A 243 -10.35 5.25 -13.43
C MET A 243 -9.04 4.50 -13.17
N HIS A 244 -8.52 3.80 -14.18
CA HIS A 244 -7.24 3.10 -14.10
C HIS A 244 -6.09 4.07 -13.80
N GLU A 245 -6.01 5.16 -14.56
CA GLU A 245 -4.99 6.17 -14.35
C GLU A 245 -5.19 6.92 -13.02
N LEU A 246 -6.43 7.23 -12.61
CA LEU A 246 -6.72 7.79 -11.29
C LEU A 246 -6.25 6.88 -10.15
N LEU A 247 -6.37 5.55 -10.26
CA LEU A 247 -5.79 4.64 -9.26
C LEU A 247 -4.26 4.70 -9.23
N HIS A 248 -3.60 4.88 -10.37
CA HIS A 248 -2.16 5.16 -10.37
C HIS A 248 -1.83 6.44 -9.61
N THR A 249 -2.65 7.49 -9.70
CA THR A 249 -2.43 8.73 -8.95
C THR A 249 -2.48 8.53 -7.43
N LEU A 250 -3.21 7.52 -6.95
CA LEU A 250 -3.25 7.14 -5.54
C LEU A 250 -2.04 6.31 -5.08
N GLY A 251 -1.14 5.95 -6.00
CA GLY A 251 0.09 5.21 -5.73
C GLY A 251 0.08 3.74 -6.13
N PHE A 252 -1.03 3.24 -6.68
CA PHE A 252 -1.13 1.84 -7.06
C PHE A 252 -0.44 1.58 -8.40
N GLY A 253 0.16 0.40 -8.57
CA GLY A 253 0.73 -0.06 -9.84
C GLY A 253 -0.14 -1.15 -10.48
N HIS A 254 0.40 -1.83 -11.49
CA HIS A 254 -0.33 -2.92 -12.13
C HIS A 254 -0.29 -4.22 -11.31
N THR A 255 -1.26 -5.08 -11.56
CA THR A 255 -1.32 -6.45 -11.06
C THR A 255 -1.56 -7.45 -12.18
N SER A 256 -1.02 -8.65 -12.02
CA SER A 256 -1.36 -9.84 -12.82
C SER A 256 -2.01 -10.94 -11.96
N SER A 257 -2.15 -10.70 -10.66
CA SER A 257 -2.50 -11.72 -9.67
C SER A 257 -4.00 -11.93 -9.49
N TRP A 258 -4.83 -11.01 -9.97
CA TRP A 258 -6.29 -11.12 -9.98
C TRP A 258 -6.89 -10.40 -11.18
N TYR A 259 -8.18 -10.64 -11.47
CA TYR A 259 -8.93 -9.86 -12.44
C TYR A 259 -9.15 -8.45 -11.88
N SER A 260 -8.66 -7.43 -12.58
CA SER A 260 -8.45 -6.11 -11.99
C SER A 260 -8.60 -5.01 -13.04
N LEU A 261 -9.04 -3.84 -12.60
CA LEU A 261 -8.92 -2.59 -13.36
C LEU A 261 -7.45 -2.26 -13.63
N MET A 262 -6.56 -2.63 -12.72
CA MET A 262 -5.10 -2.39 -12.76
C MET A 262 -4.31 -3.45 -13.52
N ARG A 263 -4.92 -4.19 -14.45
CA ARG A 263 -4.13 -5.03 -15.37
C ARG A 263 -3.54 -4.18 -16.49
N ALA A 264 -2.28 -4.42 -16.83
CA ALA A 264 -1.60 -3.78 -17.96
C ALA A 264 -2.10 -4.27 -19.35
N SER A 265 -2.91 -5.33 -19.40
CA SER A 265 -3.42 -5.95 -20.62
C SER A 265 -4.80 -5.45 -21.02
N GLU A 266 -5.17 -5.60 -22.30
CA GLU A 266 -6.51 -5.27 -22.81
C GLU A 266 -7.67 -6.02 -22.12
N ARG A 267 -7.42 -7.19 -21.53
CA ARG A 267 -8.41 -7.97 -20.75
C ARG A 267 -8.59 -7.48 -19.31
N ARG A 268 -8.50 -6.17 -19.07
CA ARG A 268 -8.72 -5.57 -17.75
C ARG A 268 -10.20 -5.39 -17.44
N ALA A 269 -10.54 -5.19 -16.17
CA ALA A 269 -11.89 -4.80 -15.77
C ALA A 269 -12.19 -3.37 -16.22
N ALA A 270 -13.46 -3.10 -16.55
CA ALA A 270 -13.91 -1.75 -16.91
C ALA A 270 -14.07 -0.82 -15.68
N ARG A 271 -14.16 -1.39 -14.48
CA ARG A 271 -14.33 -0.70 -13.19
C ARG A 271 -13.52 -1.39 -12.11
N ALA A 272 -13.35 -0.73 -10.96
CA ALA A 272 -12.71 -1.32 -9.80
C ALA A 272 -13.47 -2.57 -9.34
N THR A 273 -12.75 -3.69 -9.29
CA THR A 273 -13.27 -4.98 -8.80
C THR A 273 -13.28 -5.01 -7.27
N PRO A 274 -14.02 -5.93 -6.63
CA PRO A 274 -13.96 -6.13 -5.18
C PRO A 274 -12.51 -6.32 -4.68
N GLU A 275 -11.68 -7.07 -5.40
CA GLU A 275 -10.27 -7.24 -5.08
C GLU A 275 -9.51 -5.92 -5.12
N ASP A 276 -9.70 -5.10 -6.17
CA ASP A 276 -9.07 -3.78 -6.26
C ASP A 276 -9.44 -2.93 -5.04
N VAL A 277 -10.72 -2.87 -4.69
CA VAL A 277 -11.22 -2.07 -3.56
C VAL A 277 -10.68 -2.60 -2.23
N ALA A 278 -10.68 -3.92 -2.02
CA ALA A 278 -10.15 -4.52 -0.80
C ALA A 278 -8.65 -4.22 -0.59
N TYR A 279 -7.83 -4.40 -1.64
CA TYR A 279 -6.41 -4.09 -1.55
C TYR A 279 -6.15 -2.59 -1.39
N VAL A 280 -6.87 -1.72 -2.10
CA VAL A 280 -6.73 -0.26 -1.96
C VAL A 280 -7.07 0.19 -0.54
N GLN A 281 -8.23 -0.20 0.01
CA GLN A 281 -8.64 0.17 1.37
C GLN A 281 -7.65 -0.34 2.41
N MET A 282 -7.20 -1.59 2.29
CA MET A 282 -6.20 -2.17 3.20
C MET A 282 -4.87 -1.41 3.14
N LEU A 283 -4.36 -1.11 1.94
CA LEU A 283 -3.06 -0.45 1.76
C LEU A 283 -3.08 1.01 2.20
N LEU A 284 -4.15 1.75 1.95
CA LEU A 284 -4.32 3.11 2.48
C LEU A 284 -4.36 3.09 4.01
N ARG A 285 -5.02 2.09 4.60
CA ARG A 285 -5.05 1.92 6.05
C ARG A 285 -3.68 1.54 6.62
N LEU A 286 -2.95 0.67 5.95
CA LEU A 286 -1.57 0.32 6.27
C LEU A 286 -0.69 1.58 6.27
N ARG A 287 -0.82 2.43 5.23
CA ARG A 287 -0.06 3.68 5.13
C ARG A 287 -0.34 4.63 6.30
N GLN A 288 -1.59 4.75 6.72
CA GLN A 288 -1.95 5.56 7.90
C GLN A 288 -1.30 5.03 9.19
N LEU A 289 -1.26 3.71 9.37
CA LEU A 289 -0.58 3.09 10.50
C LEU A 289 0.94 3.33 10.44
N GLU A 290 1.55 3.16 9.27
CA GLU A 290 2.97 3.44 9.05
C GLU A 290 3.35 4.88 9.44
N ALA A 291 2.54 5.86 9.02
CA ALA A 291 2.78 7.27 9.28
C ALA A 291 2.64 7.65 10.77
N THR A 292 1.70 7.05 11.49
CA THR A 292 1.40 7.40 12.89
C THR A 292 2.24 6.62 13.91
N SER A 293 2.74 5.44 13.53
CA SER A 293 3.30 4.49 14.49
C SER A 293 4.80 4.23 14.33
N GLY A 294 5.47 4.90 13.38
CA GLY A 294 6.89 4.70 13.11
C GLY A 294 7.20 3.26 12.66
N VAL A 295 6.24 2.61 12.01
CA VAL A 295 6.27 1.17 11.68
C VAL A 295 7.54 0.80 10.91
N LEU A 296 8.15 -0.30 11.32
CA LEU A 296 9.35 -0.85 10.68
C LEU A 296 9.03 -2.06 9.80
N HIS A 297 7.94 -2.80 10.05
CA HIS A 297 7.67 -4.03 9.32
C HIS A 297 6.17 -4.21 9.06
N GLY A 298 5.81 -4.62 7.85
CA GLY A 298 4.42 -4.75 7.42
C GLY A 298 4.27 -5.76 6.28
N LEU A 299 3.75 -5.30 5.13
CA LEU A 299 3.42 -6.17 4.01
C LEU A 299 4.61 -6.99 3.49
N MET A 300 5.81 -6.41 3.43
CA MET A 300 7.03 -7.15 3.04
C MET A 300 7.43 -8.24 4.04
N ALA A 301 7.19 -8.03 5.34
CA ALA A 301 7.44 -9.05 6.35
C ALA A 301 6.42 -10.20 6.26
N ALA A 302 5.15 -9.88 5.94
CA ALA A 302 4.14 -10.88 5.66
C ALA A 302 4.50 -11.69 4.39
N THR A 303 4.93 -11.05 3.31
CA THR A 303 5.42 -11.74 2.10
C THR A 303 6.58 -12.69 2.40
N ALA A 304 7.55 -12.27 3.22
CA ALA A 304 8.68 -13.10 3.62
C ALA A 304 8.28 -14.26 4.56
N GLY A 305 7.16 -14.14 5.26
CA GLY A 305 6.63 -15.18 6.15
C GLY A 305 5.73 -16.19 5.44
N VAL A 306 5.33 -15.96 4.20
CA VAL A 306 4.73 -17.00 3.35
C VAL A 306 5.86 -17.95 2.95
N THR A 307 5.97 -19.10 3.60
CA THR A 307 6.87 -20.18 3.12
C THR A 307 6.45 -20.59 1.71
N GLU A 308 7.42 -20.80 0.81
CA GLU A 308 7.11 -21.46 -0.46
C GLU A 308 6.49 -22.82 -0.18
N PRO A 309 5.46 -23.23 -0.95
CA PRO A 309 4.92 -24.58 -0.86
C PRO A 309 6.01 -25.63 -1.11
#